data_AF-A0A965VSV6-F1
#
_entry.id   AF-A0A965VSV6-F1
#
_cell.length_a   1.000
_cell.length_b   1.000
_cell.length_c   1.000
_cell.angle_alpha   90.00
_cell.angle_beta   90.00
_cell.angle_gamma   90.00
#
_symmetry.space_group_name_H-M   'P 1'
#
loop_
_entity.id
_entity.type
_entity.pdbx_description
1 polymer ?
#
loop_
_entity_poly.entity_id
_entity_poly.type
_entity_poly.pdbx_seq_one_letter_code
_entity_poly.pdbx_strand_id
1 'polypeptide(L)'
;MLRCEVTYAGTTHVIQATPTTDPYAVEPVDIAERFLFKVVLSTTGKQLDHALIYVYLQQTPRPVLLQQAKYFGPFKSSKQAYLLTGEQHVYGGPIERELIYQCWLSGIKP
;
A
#
# COMPACT_ATOMS: atom_id res chain seq x y z
N MET A 1 7.38 2.11 9.83
CA MET A 1 6.12 1.37 9.56
C MET A 1 5.23 2.24 8.69
N LEU A 2 4.56 1.63 7.71
CA LEU A 2 3.52 2.27 6.91
C LEU A 2 2.17 1.63 7.27
N ARG A 3 1.21 2.43 7.73
CA ARG A 3 -0.16 1.97 8.03
C ARG A 3 -1.08 2.50 6.95
N CYS A 4 -1.87 1.63 6.33
CA CYS A 4 -2.85 1.99 5.31
C CYS A 4 -4.25 1.63 5.79
N GLU A 5 -5.20 2.53 5.56
CA GLU A 5 -6.62 2.24 5.63
C GLU A 5 -7.10 2.05 4.19
N VAL A 6 -7.75 0.91 3.94
CA VAL A 6 -8.20 0.49 2.62
C VAL A 6 -9.69 0.18 2.71
N THR A 7 -10.52 1.02 2.10
CA THR A 7 -11.96 0.92 2.15
C THR A 7 -12.51 0.38 0.84
N TYR A 8 -13.33 -0.65 0.92
CA TYR A 8 -14.09 -1.18 -0.20
C TYR A 8 -15.51 -1.51 0.25
N ALA A 9 -16.51 -1.08 -0.53
CA ALA A 9 -17.93 -1.33 -0.26
C ALA A 9 -18.36 -0.99 1.19
N GLY A 10 -17.84 0.13 1.72
CA GLY A 10 -18.13 0.59 3.09
C GLY A 10 -17.38 -0.13 4.21
N THR A 11 -16.54 -1.13 3.91
CA THR A 11 -15.71 -1.84 4.89
C THR A 11 -14.26 -1.41 4.79
N THR A 12 -13.65 -1.00 5.92
CA THR A 12 -12.26 -0.58 5.98
C THR A 12 -11.36 -1.67 6.56
N HIS A 13 -10.34 -2.03 5.80
CA HIS A 13 -9.24 -2.90 6.21
C HIS A 13 -8.04 -2.05 6.63
N VAL A 14 -7.41 -2.42 7.74
CA VAL A 14 -6.18 -1.77 8.21
C VAL A 14 -5.00 -2.67 7.88
N ILE A 15 -4.08 -2.18 7.05
CA ILE A 15 -2.90 -2.91 6.61
C ILE A 15 -1.65 -2.23 7.17
N GLN A 16 -0.76 -3.00 7.77
CA GLN A 16 0.51 -2.50 8.30
C GLN A 16 1.67 -3.16 7.57
N ALA A 17 2.54 -2.34 6.99
CA ALA A 17 3.78 -2.79 6.38
C ALA A 17 4.98 -2.35 7.21
N THR A 18 5.88 -3.30 7.46
CA THR A 18 7.17 -3.06 8.08
C THR A 18 8.28 -3.03 7.03
N PRO A 19 9.36 -2.28 7.27
CA PRO A 19 10.58 -2.37 6.49
C PRO A 19 11.01 -3.82 6.21
N THR A 20 11.43 -4.09 4.97
CA THR A 20 12.00 -5.38 4.55
C THR A 20 13.24 -5.17 3.67
N THR A 21 14.18 -6.11 3.76
CA THR A 21 15.30 -6.25 2.81
C THR A 21 14.97 -7.21 1.67
N ASP A 22 13.87 -7.96 1.76
CA ASP A 22 13.35 -8.83 0.71
C ASP A 22 11.95 -8.34 0.27
N PRO A 23 11.87 -7.53 -0.80
CA PRO A 23 10.60 -7.00 -1.30
C PRO A 23 9.77 -8.06 -2.07
N TYR A 24 10.36 -9.18 -2.47
CA TYR A 24 9.70 -10.20 -3.27
C TYR A 24 8.89 -11.17 -2.40
N ALA A 25 9.30 -11.38 -1.16
CA ALA A 25 8.57 -12.20 -0.18
C ALA A 25 7.27 -11.54 0.35
N VAL A 26 7.02 -10.26 0.04
CA VAL A 26 5.82 -9.57 0.52
C VAL A 26 4.59 -10.02 -0.26
N GLU A 27 3.64 -10.65 0.42
CA GLU A 27 2.37 -11.09 -0.16
C GLU A 27 1.34 -9.95 -0.23
N PRO A 28 0.45 -9.93 -1.24
CA PRO A 28 -0.71 -9.06 -1.23
C PRO A 28 -1.74 -9.46 -0.19
N VAL A 29 -2.49 -8.49 0.32
CA VAL A 29 -3.67 -8.72 1.17
C VAL A 29 -4.93 -8.76 0.29
N ASP A 30 -5.74 -9.80 0.47
CA ASP A 30 -7.07 -9.89 -0.17
C ASP A 30 -8.05 -8.90 0.46
N ILE A 31 -8.74 -8.14 -0.41
CA ILE A 31 -9.77 -7.18 -0.04
C ILE A 31 -11.09 -7.65 -0.67
N ALA A 32 -11.86 -8.37 0.14
CA ALA A 32 -13.18 -8.89 -0.18
C ALA A 32 -13.24 -9.73 -1.46
N GLU A 33 -12.18 -10.48 -1.79
CA GLU A 33 -12.05 -11.29 -3.01
C GLU A 33 -12.15 -10.47 -4.31
N ARG A 34 -12.04 -9.14 -4.22
CA ARG A 34 -12.19 -8.21 -5.35
C ARG A 34 -10.91 -7.51 -5.70
N PHE A 35 -10.12 -7.12 -4.71
CA PHE A 35 -8.84 -6.47 -4.91
C PHE A 35 -7.75 -7.18 -4.14
N LEU A 36 -6.52 -7.07 -4.65
CA LEU A 36 -5.31 -7.40 -3.91
C LEU A 36 -4.58 -6.10 -3.62
N PHE A 37 -4.30 -5.83 -2.35
CA PHE A 37 -3.56 -4.65 -1.92
C PHE A 37 -2.20 -5.07 -1.37
N LYS A 38 -1.11 -4.66 -2.03
CA LYS A 38 0.26 -5.00 -1.63
C LYS A 38 1.04 -3.74 -1.31
N VAL A 39 1.71 -3.74 -0.16
CA VAL A 39 2.55 -2.62 0.29
C VAL A 39 3.95 -3.13 0.55
N VAL A 40 4.92 -2.62 -0.20
CA VAL A 40 6.34 -2.96 -0.06
C VAL A 40 7.06 -1.76 0.50
N LEU A 41 7.66 -1.92 1.67
CA LEU A 41 8.45 -0.88 2.34
C LEU A 41 9.91 -1.34 2.40
N SER A 42 10.74 -0.88 1.46
CA SER A 42 12.11 -1.41 1.28
C SER A 42 13.15 -0.58 2.01
N THR A 43 14.14 -1.25 2.60
CA THR A 43 15.26 -0.60 3.29
C THR A 43 16.62 -1.16 2.91
N THR A 44 17.62 -0.28 2.86
CA THR A 44 19.03 -0.62 2.81
C THR A 44 19.67 -0.22 4.14
N GLY A 45 20.02 -1.23 4.95
CA GLY A 45 20.50 -1.00 6.31
C GLY A 45 19.44 -0.34 7.19
N LYS A 46 19.72 0.87 7.70
CA LYS A 46 18.77 1.65 8.52
C LYS A 46 17.94 2.65 7.72
N GLN A 47 18.26 2.84 6.43
CA GLN A 47 17.62 3.83 5.59
C GLN A 47 16.41 3.24 4.88
N LEU A 48 15.31 3.98 4.90
CA LEU A 48 14.14 3.68 4.09
C LEU A 48 14.33 4.21 2.67
N ASP A 49 14.30 3.32 1.69
CA ASP A 49 14.60 3.64 0.30
C ASP A 49 13.35 4.02 -0.48
N HIS A 50 12.32 3.17 -0.41
CA HIS A 50 11.07 3.40 -1.12
C HIS A 50 9.88 2.68 -0.48
N ALA A 51 8.69 3.23 -0.72
CA ALA A 51 7.41 2.61 -0.45
C ALA A 51 6.67 2.41 -1.79
N LEU A 52 6.36 1.17 -2.12
CA LEU A 52 5.55 0.81 -3.30
C LEU A 52 4.20 0.29 -2.83
N ILE A 53 3.13 0.83 -3.39
CA ILE A 53 1.76 0.39 -3.13
C ILE A 53 1.20 -0.10 -4.45
N TYR A 54 0.67 -1.32 -4.45
CA TYR A 54 0.05 -1.94 -5.60
C TYR A 54 -1.40 -2.25 -5.28
N VAL A 55 -2.27 -1.89 -6.21
CA VAL A 55 -3.68 -2.29 -6.21
C VAL A 55 -3.90 -3.13 -7.44
N TYR A 56 -4.28 -4.39 -7.24
CA TYR A 56 -4.71 -5.27 -8.32
C TYR A 56 -6.19 -5.53 -8.21
N LEU A 57 -6.82 -5.72 -9.36
CA LEU A 57 -8.13 -6.33 -9.46
C LEU A 57 -7.99 -7.86 -9.47
N GLN A 58 -8.75 -8.53 -8.61
CA GLN A 58 -8.82 -10.00 -8.58
C GLN A 58 -9.66 -10.49 -9.76
N GLN A 59 -9.01 -11.14 -10.72
CA GLN A 59 -9.65 -11.70 -11.92
C GLN A 59 -9.03 -13.04 -12.30
N THR A 60 -9.79 -13.82 -13.06
CA THR A 60 -9.34 -15.08 -13.67
C THR A 60 -8.87 -14.79 -15.10
N PRO A 61 -7.76 -15.39 -15.57
CA PRO A 61 -6.94 -16.41 -14.90
C PRO A 61 -5.91 -15.85 -13.91
N ARG A 62 -5.71 -14.53 -13.88
CA ARG A 62 -4.73 -13.88 -13.01
C ARG A 62 -5.15 -12.47 -12.63
N PRO A 63 -4.72 -11.96 -11.46
CA PRO A 63 -4.94 -10.58 -11.07
C PRO A 63 -4.38 -9.58 -12.09
N VAL A 64 -5.04 -8.43 -12.22
CA VAL A 64 -4.66 -7.33 -13.12
C VAL A 64 -4.21 -6.13 -12.30
N LEU A 65 -3.02 -5.60 -12.57
CA LEU A 65 -2.54 -4.39 -11.90
C LEU A 65 -3.37 -3.18 -12.35
N LEU A 66 -4.02 -2.50 -11.40
CA LEU A 66 -4.75 -1.24 -11.66
C LEU A 66 -3.87 -0.02 -11.38
N GLN A 67 -3.13 -0.05 -10.27
CA GLN A 67 -2.28 1.06 -9.87
C GLN A 67 -1.00 0.56 -9.20
N GLN A 68 0.11 1.24 -9.51
CA GLN A 68 1.34 1.18 -8.74
C GLN A 68 1.76 2.60 -8.34
N ALA A 69 1.60 2.95 -7.06
CA ALA A 69 2.11 4.19 -6.50
C ALA A 69 3.53 3.96 -5.96
N LYS A 70 4.47 4.84 -6.31
CA LYS A 70 5.89 4.74 -5.93
C LYS A 70 6.31 6.00 -5.19
N TYR A 71 6.80 5.84 -3.97
CA TYR A 71 7.36 6.92 -3.17
C TYR A 71 8.82 6.60 -2.90
N PHE A 72 9.72 7.50 -3.27
CA PHE A 72 11.15 7.36 -3.05
C PHE A 72 11.61 8.31 -1.95
N GLY A 73 12.62 7.89 -1.21
CA GLY A 73 13.27 8.74 -0.23
C GLY A 73 13.99 9.94 -0.86
N PRO A 74 14.51 10.87 -0.02
CA PRO A 74 14.53 10.76 1.44
C PRO A 74 13.16 11.05 2.07
N PHE A 75 12.73 10.17 2.98
CA PHE A 75 11.51 10.37 3.74
C PHE A 75 11.78 11.26 4.95
N LYS A 76 10.77 12.05 5.33
CA LYS A 76 10.87 12.93 6.50
C LYS A 76 11.02 12.08 7.76
N SER A 77 12.12 12.27 8.50
CA SER A 77 12.26 11.71 9.84
C SER A 77 11.23 12.36 10.77
N SER A 78 10.39 11.54 11.39
CA SER A 78 9.30 12.01 12.25
C SER A 78 8.95 10.98 13.31
N LYS A 79 8.81 11.43 14.55
CA LYS A 79 8.25 10.63 15.65
C LYS A 79 6.74 10.40 15.48
N GLN A 80 6.04 11.34 14.84
CA GLN A 80 4.62 11.26 14.57
C GLN A 80 4.35 10.76 13.16
N ALA A 81 3.28 9.98 12.99
CA ALA A 81 2.83 9.54 11.68
C ALA A 81 2.44 10.74 10.81
N TYR A 82 2.81 10.70 9.52
CA TYR A 82 2.39 11.70 8.55
C TYR A 82 1.76 11.04 7.33
N LEU A 83 0.81 11.73 6.71
CA LEU A 83 0.09 11.22 5.55
C LEU A 83 1.04 11.19 4.35
N LEU A 84 1.32 9.98 3.84
CA LEU A 84 2.25 9.76 2.74
C LEU A 84 1.54 9.89 1.38
N THR A 85 0.32 9.36 1.28
CA THR A 85 -0.35 9.17 -0.02
C THR A 85 -1.42 10.22 -0.32
N GLY A 86 -2.00 10.85 0.70
CA GLY A 86 -3.35 11.42 0.57
C GLY A 86 -4.41 10.31 0.48
N GLU A 87 -5.67 10.71 0.28
CA GLU A 87 -6.72 9.77 -0.13
C GLU A 87 -6.56 9.47 -1.62
N GLN A 88 -6.69 8.20 -1.98
CA GLN A 88 -6.52 7.70 -3.34
C GLN A 88 -7.75 6.87 -3.69
N HIS A 89 -8.30 7.06 -4.88
CA HIS A 89 -9.44 6.30 -5.39
C HIS A 89 -8.97 5.48 -6.60
N VAL A 90 -9.18 4.17 -6.55
CA VAL A 90 -8.80 3.23 -7.60
C VAL A 90 -10.05 2.54 -8.11
N TYR A 91 -10.34 2.74 -9.38
CA TYR A 91 -11.51 2.17 -10.04
C TYR A 91 -11.12 0.99 -10.91
N GLY A 92 -11.90 -0.09 -10.89
CA GLY A 92 -11.65 -1.23 -11.74
C GLY A 92 -12.74 -2.28 -11.82
N GLY A 93 -12.68 -3.08 -12.89
CA GLY A 93 -13.58 -4.20 -13.14
C GLY A 93 -14.98 -3.80 -13.61
N PRO A 94 -15.87 -4.78 -13.81
CA PRO A 94 -17.24 -4.52 -14.23
C PRO A 94 -17.99 -3.71 -13.16
N ILE A 95 -18.79 -2.72 -13.57
CA ILE A 95 -19.59 -1.84 -12.69
C ILE A 95 -18.73 -0.89 -11.83
N GLU A 96 -17.56 -0.45 -12.35
CA GLU A 96 -16.76 0.64 -11.76
C GLU A 96 -16.52 0.51 -10.25
N ARG A 97 -16.09 -0.67 -9.78
CA ARG A 97 -15.80 -0.87 -8.36
C ARG A 97 -14.72 0.10 -7.91
N GLU A 98 -14.96 0.76 -6.79
CA GLU A 98 -14.05 1.74 -6.20
C GLU A 98 -13.39 1.17 -4.95
N LEU A 99 -12.06 1.18 -4.91
CA LEU A 99 -11.25 0.97 -3.71
C LEU A 99 -10.62 2.31 -3.33
N ILE A 100 -10.80 2.70 -2.07
CA ILE A 100 -10.25 3.94 -1.52
C ILE A 100 -9.12 3.58 -0.56
N TYR A 101 -7.98 4.27 -0.61
CA TYR A 101 -6.96 4.10 0.41
C TYR A 101 -6.23 5.38 0.80
N GLN A 102 -5.70 5.36 2.02
CA GLN A 102 -4.81 6.38 2.55
C GLN A 102 -3.78 5.73 3.46
N CYS A 103 -2.51 6.16 3.36
CA CYS A 103 -1.41 5.58 4.11
C CYS A 103 -0.60 6.62 4.87
N TRP A 104 -0.24 6.30 6.11
CA TRP A 104 0.60 7.10 6.99
C TRP A 104 1.92 6.41 7.29
N LEU A 105 3.00 7.16 7.11
CA LEU A 105 4.35 6.70 7.41
C LEU A 105 4.77 7.18 8.80
N SER A 106 5.34 6.29 9.60
CA SER A 106 5.77 6.57 10.98
C SER A 106 7.00 5.77 11.37
N GLY A 107 7.68 6.22 12.44
CA GLY A 107 8.76 5.47 13.07
C GLY A 107 10.03 5.37 12.22
N ILE A 108 10.28 6.35 11.34
CA ILE A 108 11.56 6.47 10.64
C ILE A 108 12.55 7.08 11.62
N LYS A 109 13.58 6.33 11.99
CA LYS A 109 14.70 6.86 12.79
C LYS A 109 15.64 7.64 11.86
N PRO A 110 16.17 8.80 12.29
CA PRO A 110 17.20 9.50 11.53
C PRO A 110 18.47 8.66 11.37
#